data_AF-A0A502HUE1-F1
#
_entry.id   AF-A0A502HUE1-F1
#
_cell.length_a   1.000
_cell.length_b   1.000
_cell.length_c   1.000
_cell.angle_alpha   90.00
_cell.angle_beta   90.00
_cell.angle_gamma   90.00
#
_symmetry.space_group_name_H-M   'P 1'
#
loop_
_entity.id
_entity.type
_entity.pdbx_description
1 polymer ?
#
loop_
_entity_poly.entity_id
_entity_poly.type
_entity_poly.pdbx_seq_one_letter_code
_entity_poly.pdbx_strand_id
1 'polypeptide(L)'
;MELLLETVALFCLKLAYETEDSSPILRDDLVMSDYEREVFGLLVRRGDVEGIQFRVAHCIGLALDAIGGLDTPLGRELHRLSADFCNARAIEQLEAPVLALRDYLKDIQ
;
A
#
# COMPACT_ATOMS: atom_id res chain seq x y z
N MET A 1 1.55 13.44 -2.21
CA MET A 1 1.02 12.39 -1.32
C MET A 1 0.43 11.25 -2.14
N GLU A 2 -0.47 11.55 -3.05
CA GLU A 2 -1.23 10.62 -3.89
C GLU A 2 -0.38 9.63 -4.69
N LEU A 3 0.76 10.09 -5.26
CA LEU A 3 1.68 9.20 -5.98
C LEU A 3 2.36 8.19 -5.04
N LEU A 4 2.60 8.56 -3.77
CA LEU A 4 3.17 7.64 -2.78
C LEU A 4 2.17 6.56 -2.40
N LEU A 5 0.89 6.94 -2.22
CA LEU A 5 -0.19 6.00 -1.94
C LEU A 5 -0.40 5.00 -3.10
N GLU A 6 -0.43 5.50 -4.34
CA GLU A 6 -0.46 4.64 -5.54
C GLU A 6 0.75 3.69 -5.58
N THR A 7 1.95 4.19 -5.29
CA THR A 7 3.17 3.37 -5.32
C THR A 7 3.14 2.27 -4.25
N VAL A 8 2.64 2.57 -3.05
CA VAL A 8 2.43 1.56 -2.00
C VAL A 8 1.45 0.48 -2.46
N ALA A 9 0.31 0.88 -3.04
CA ALA A 9 -0.66 -0.08 -3.56
C ALA A 9 -0.06 -0.95 -4.69
N LEU A 10 0.68 -0.34 -5.61
CA LEU A 10 1.37 -1.05 -6.68
C LEU A 10 2.35 -2.08 -6.13
N PHE A 11 3.20 -1.73 -5.16
CA PHE A 11 4.14 -2.69 -4.59
C PHE A 11 3.45 -3.83 -3.85
N CYS A 12 2.38 -3.54 -3.10
CA CYS A 12 1.58 -4.59 -2.48
C CYS A 12 0.99 -5.56 -3.49
N LEU A 13 0.42 -5.05 -4.59
CA LEU A 13 -0.20 -5.87 -5.63
C LEU A 13 0.84 -6.67 -6.43
N LYS A 14 2.01 -6.08 -6.70
CA LYS A 14 3.16 -6.80 -7.27
C LYS A 14 3.57 -7.96 -6.37
N LEU A 15 3.78 -7.71 -5.08
CA LEU A 15 4.16 -8.76 -4.14
C LEU A 15 3.12 -9.88 -4.05
N ALA A 16 1.83 -9.53 -4.18
CA ALA A 16 0.74 -10.50 -4.07
C ALA A 16 0.51 -11.33 -5.34
N TYR A 17 0.73 -10.74 -6.53
CA TYR A 17 0.23 -11.31 -7.78
C TYR A 17 1.28 -11.41 -8.90
N GLU A 18 2.40 -10.70 -8.82
CA GLU A 18 3.49 -10.81 -9.79
C GLU A 18 4.33 -12.06 -9.45
N THR A 19 4.14 -13.10 -10.27
CA THR A 19 4.86 -14.37 -10.19
C THR A 19 5.94 -14.43 -11.28
N GLU A 20 6.92 -15.33 -11.13
CA GLU A 20 8.15 -15.40 -11.95
C GLU A 20 7.88 -15.46 -13.47
N ASP A 21 6.77 -16.07 -13.90
CA ASP A 21 6.39 -16.22 -15.31
C ASP A 21 5.31 -15.22 -15.78
N SER A 22 4.85 -14.33 -14.91
CA SER A 22 3.78 -13.37 -15.22
C SER A 22 4.32 -12.05 -15.76
N SER A 23 3.49 -11.35 -16.54
CA SER A 23 3.82 -9.98 -16.95
C SER A 23 3.84 -9.06 -15.74
N PRO A 24 4.75 -8.07 -15.70
CA PRO A 24 4.84 -7.16 -14.57
C PRO A 24 3.56 -6.33 -14.44
N ILE A 25 3.10 -6.14 -13.21
CA ILE A 25 1.95 -5.27 -12.96
C ILE A 25 2.38 -3.81 -13.15
N LEU A 26 1.62 -3.09 -13.98
CA LEU A 26 1.83 -1.70 -14.33
C LEU A 26 0.75 -0.82 -13.69
N ARG A 27 0.98 0.50 -13.71
CA ARG A 27 0.05 1.49 -13.12
C ARG A 27 -1.29 1.56 -13.83
N ASP A 28 -1.31 1.23 -15.12
CA ASP A 28 -2.47 1.27 -16.01
C ASP A 28 -3.21 -0.07 -16.12
N ASP A 29 -2.76 -1.10 -15.40
CA ASP A 29 -3.46 -2.38 -15.36
C ASP A 29 -4.79 -2.28 -14.60
N LEU A 30 -5.78 -3.07 -15.01
CA LEU A 30 -7.10 -3.10 -14.39
C LEU A 30 -7.09 -3.39 -12.88
N VAL A 31 -6.08 -4.13 -12.39
CA VAL A 31 -5.92 -4.41 -10.96
C VAL A 31 -5.60 -3.15 -10.14
N MET A 32 -5.05 -2.12 -10.78
CA MET A 32 -4.71 -0.83 -10.18
C MET A 32 -5.88 0.16 -10.20
N SER A 33 -6.99 -0.10 -10.91
CA SER A 33 -8.03 0.92 -11.16
C SER A 33 -8.64 1.55 -9.90
N ASP A 34 -8.69 0.83 -8.77
CA ASP A 34 -9.17 1.37 -7.49
C ASP A 34 -8.09 2.08 -6.65
N TYR A 35 -6.85 2.07 -7.12
CA TYR A 35 -5.63 2.51 -6.45
C TYR A 35 -4.78 3.48 -7.27
N GLU A 36 -5.30 3.94 -8.41
CA GLU A 36 -4.67 4.96 -9.24
C GLU A 36 -4.48 6.27 -8.46
N ARG A 37 -3.46 7.03 -8.87
CA ARG A 37 -3.15 8.35 -8.30
C ARG A 37 -4.38 9.25 -8.22
N GLU A 38 -5.24 9.24 -9.23
CA GLU A 38 -6.44 10.07 -9.31
C GLU A 38 -7.46 9.72 -8.22
N VAL A 39 -7.61 8.43 -7.92
CA VAL A 39 -8.49 7.92 -6.84
C VAL A 39 -7.97 8.43 -5.49
N PHE A 40 -6.68 8.22 -5.20
CA PHE A 40 -6.08 8.74 -3.96
C PHE A 40 -6.10 10.27 -3.92
N GLY A 41 -5.90 10.95 -5.04
CA GLY A 41 -5.95 12.39 -5.15
C GLY A 41 -7.31 12.96 -4.75
N LEU A 42 -8.41 12.27 -5.06
CA LEU A 42 -9.74 12.68 -4.62
C LEU A 42 -9.90 12.56 -3.10
N LEU A 43 -9.43 11.47 -2.51
CA LEU A 43 -9.51 11.23 -1.07
C LEU A 43 -8.68 12.25 -0.28
N VAL A 44 -7.44 12.51 -0.74
CA VAL A 44 -6.55 13.53 -0.17
C VAL A 44 -7.19 14.91 -0.20
N ARG A 45 -7.77 15.33 -1.34
CA ARG A 45 -8.46 16.63 -1.46
C ARG A 45 -9.69 16.76 -0.56
N ARG A 46 -10.36 15.64 -0.26
CA ARG A 46 -11.51 15.61 0.65
C ARG A 46 -11.13 15.52 2.13
N GLY A 47 -9.85 15.30 2.44
CA GLY A 47 -9.42 14.98 3.80
C GLY A 47 -9.92 13.62 4.29
N ASP A 48 -10.24 12.71 3.36
CA ASP A 48 -10.82 11.40 3.67
C ASP A 48 -9.73 10.40 4.10
N VAL A 49 -9.28 10.54 5.36
CA VAL A 49 -8.26 9.69 5.96
C VAL A 49 -8.71 8.23 6.03
N GLU A 50 -9.96 7.98 6.41
CA GLU A 50 -10.51 6.63 6.52
C GLU A 50 -10.56 5.93 5.15
N GLY A 51 -10.99 6.64 4.09
CA GLY A 51 -11.01 6.10 2.74
C GLY A 51 -9.63 5.77 2.18
N ILE A 52 -8.60 6.53 2.57
CA ILE A 52 -7.19 6.25 2.26
C ILE A 52 -6.73 5.01 3.03
N GLN A 53 -6.96 4.99 4.34
CA GLN A 53 -6.56 3.89 5.23
C GLN A 53 -7.18 2.58 4.81
N PHE A 54 -8.47 2.57 4.47
CA PHE A 54 -9.18 1.40 3.99
C PHE A 54 -8.53 0.78 2.75
N ARG A 55 -8.21 1.60 1.74
CA ARG A 55 -7.60 1.12 0.48
C ARG A 55 -6.20 0.58 0.70
N VAL A 56 -5.36 1.33 1.43
CA VAL A 56 -4.00 0.91 1.72
C VAL A 56 -3.99 -0.35 2.58
N ALA A 57 -4.84 -0.43 3.61
CA ALA A 57 -4.96 -1.62 4.44
C ALA A 57 -5.40 -2.86 3.65
N HIS A 58 -6.29 -2.70 2.67
CA HIS A 58 -6.66 -3.79 1.78
C HIS A 58 -5.46 -4.31 0.98
N CYS A 59 -4.70 -3.43 0.33
CA CYS A 59 -3.49 -3.81 -0.41
C CYS A 59 -2.45 -4.48 0.50
N ILE A 60 -2.22 -3.92 1.70
CA ILE A 60 -1.29 -4.49 2.69
C ILE A 60 -1.74 -5.89 3.12
N GLY A 61 -3.04 -6.14 3.30
CA GLY A 61 -3.56 -7.47 3.62
C GLY A 61 -3.18 -8.51 2.57
N LEU A 62 -3.34 -8.17 1.29
CA LEU A 62 -2.92 -9.05 0.18
C LEU A 62 -1.42 -9.33 0.19
N ALA A 63 -0.61 -8.28 0.38
CA ALA A 63 0.84 -8.40 0.46
C ALA A 63 1.29 -9.22 1.68
N LEU A 64 0.61 -9.06 2.81
CA LEU A 64 0.89 -9.78 4.05
C LEU A 64 0.63 -11.28 3.88
N ASP A 65 -0.50 -11.65 3.25
CA ASP A 65 -0.81 -13.05 2.94
C ASP A 65 0.24 -13.66 2.01
N ALA A 66 0.70 -12.91 1.00
CA ALA A 66 1.70 -13.36 0.04
C ALA A 66 3.08 -13.66 0.65
N ILE A 67 3.47 -12.93 1.69
CA ILE A 67 4.75 -13.14 2.41
C ILE A 67 4.63 -14.06 3.63
N GLY A 68 3.57 -14.87 3.70
CA GLY A 68 3.37 -15.85 4.77
C GLY A 68 2.83 -15.27 6.09
N GLY A 69 2.22 -14.10 6.05
CA GLY A 69 1.53 -13.50 7.17
C GLY A 69 2.42 -13.12 8.35
N LEU A 70 1.83 -13.03 9.54
CA LEU A 70 2.50 -12.65 10.78
C LEU A 70 3.51 -13.71 11.29
N ASP A 71 3.53 -14.88 10.68
CA ASP A 71 4.47 -15.94 11.03
C ASP A 71 5.89 -15.62 10.54
N THR A 72 6.04 -14.76 9.52
CA THR A 72 7.34 -14.35 9.00
C THR A 72 7.85 -13.05 9.64
N PRO A 73 9.18 -12.85 9.76
CA PRO A 73 9.74 -11.57 10.18
C PRO A 73 9.30 -10.42 9.29
N LEU A 74 9.15 -10.68 7.98
CA LEU A 74 8.74 -9.66 7.03
C LEU A 74 7.28 -9.23 7.26
N GLY A 75 6.37 -10.19 7.41
CA GLY A 75 4.97 -9.88 7.66
C GLY A 75 4.73 -9.16 8.99
N ARG A 76 5.49 -9.47 10.04
CA ARG A 76 5.40 -8.72 11.31
C ARG A 76 5.81 -7.26 11.18
N GLU A 77 6.87 -6.98 10.41
CA GLU A 77 7.31 -5.61 10.19
C GLU A 77 6.32 -4.85 9.29
N LEU A 78 5.82 -5.48 8.23
CA LEU A 78 4.77 -4.90 7.40
C LEU A 78 3.51 -4.55 8.21
N HIS A 79 3.07 -5.47 9.07
CA HIS A 79 1.93 -5.25 9.95
C HIS A 79 2.18 -4.11 10.95
N ARG A 80 3.39 -4.01 11.51
CA ARG A 80 3.78 -2.90 12.41
C ARG A 80 3.69 -1.55 11.69
N LEU A 81 4.25 -1.45 10.49
CA LEU A 81 4.20 -0.24 9.66
C LEU A 81 2.77 0.11 9.25
N SER A 82 1.95 -0.90 8.94
CA SER A 82 0.52 -0.71 8.67
C SER A 82 -0.21 -0.15 9.87
N ALA A 83 0.09 -0.63 11.08
CA ALA A 83 -0.52 -0.10 12.31
C ALA A 83 -0.13 1.37 12.53
N ASP A 84 1.15 1.73 12.32
CA ASP A 84 1.61 3.13 12.39
C ASP A 84 0.86 4.02 11.38
N PHE A 85 0.65 3.55 10.16
CA PHE A 85 -0.13 4.25 9.13
C PHE A 85 -1.62 4.41 9.51
N CYS A 86 -2.26 3.35 10.02
CA CYS A 86 -3.65 3.38 10.46
C CYS A 86 -3.88 4.25 11.71
N ASN A 87 -2.84 4.55 12.48
CA ASN A 87 -2.93 5.43 13.64
C ASN A 87 -2.95 6.93 13.29
N ALA A 88 -2.62 7.30 12.04
CA ALA A 88 -2.72 8.69 11.59
C ALA A 88 -4.17 9.18 11.59
N ARG A 89 -4.39 10.43 12.02
CA ARG A 89 -5.73 11.03 12.16
C ARG A 89 -5.97 12.23 11.24
N ALA A 90 -4.96 12.63 10.48
CA ALA A 90 -5.01 13.75 9.55
C ALA A 90 -4.12 13.47 8.33
N ILE A 91 -4.39 14.14 7.21
CA ILE A 91 -3.67 13.91 5.95
C ILE A 91 -2.17 14.18 6.10
N GLU A 92 -1.81 15.22 6.86
CA GLU A 92 -0.43 15.64 7.09
C GLU A 92 0.36 14.59 7.89
N GLN A 93 -0.33 13.77 8.69
CA GLN A 93 0.29 12.71 9.48
C GLN A 93 0.58 11.45 8.66
N LEU A 94 0.05 11.34 7.44
CA LEU A 94 0.21 10.16 6.58
C LEU A 94 1.57 10.13 5.86
N GLU A 95 2.29 11.25 5.77
CA GLU A 95 3.49 11.33 4.92
C GLU A 95 4.62 10.43 5.41
N ALA A 96 4.98 10.55 6.68
CA ALA A 96 6.01 9.70 7.27
C ALA A 96 5.67 8.19 7.20
N PRO A 97 4.48 7.72 7.64
CA PRO A 97 4.17 6.30 7.59
C PRO A 97 3.99 5.76 6.16
N VAL A 98 3.48 6.55 5.19
CA VAL A 98 3.38 6.09 3.80
C VAL A 98 4.77 5.95 3.15
N LEU A 99 5.71 6.82 3.50
CA LEU A 99 7.11 6.69 3.06
C LEU A 99 7.75 5.43 3.63
N ALA A 100 7.53 5.16 4.92
CA ALA A 100 8.05 3.94 5.56
C ALA A 100 7.48 2.67 4.93
N LEU A 101 6.17 2.64 4.65
CA LEU A 101 5.52 1.55 3.93
C LEU A 101 6.12 1.36 2.53
N ARG A 102 6.25 2.45 1.76
CA ARG A 102 6.83 2.41 0.41
C ARG A 102 8.23 1.83 0.43
N ASP A 103 9.09 2.33 1.32
CA ASP A 103 10.50 1.91 1.38
C ASP A 103 10.61 0.46 1.78
N TYR A 104 9.85 0.04 2.78
CA TYR A 104 9.82 -1.35 3.19
C TYR A 104 9.31 -2.29 2.10
N LEU A 105 8.19 -1.95 1.45
CA LEU A 105 7.62 -2.76 0.36
C LEU A 105 8.55 -2.85 -0.84
N LYS A 106 9.27 -1.76 -1.16
CA LYS A 106 10.26 -1.74 -2.24
C LYS A 106 11.44 -2.69 -1.96
N ASP A 107 11.84 -2.83 -0.70
CA ASP A 107 12.98 -3.68 -0.32
C ASP A 107 12.64 -5.17 -0.36
N ILE A 108 11.34 -5.52 -0.33
CA ILE A 108 10.87 -6.92 -0.32
C ILE A 108 10.14 -7.34 -1.61
N GLN A 109 9.91 -6.41 -2.53
CA GLN A 109 9.35 -6.61 -3.88
C GLN A 109 10.46 -6.83 -4.91
#